data_AF-A0A915U096-F1
#
_entry.id   AF-A0A915U096-F1
#
_cell.length_a   1.000
_cell.length_b   1.000
_cell.length_c   1.000
_cell.angle_alpha   90.00
_cell.angle_beta   90.00
_cell.angle_gamma   90.00
#
_symmetry.space_group_name_H-M   'P 1'
#
loop_
_entity.id
_entity.type
_entity.pdbx_description
1 polymer ?
#
loop_
_entity_poly.entity_id
_entity_poly.type
_entity_poly.pdbx_seq_one_letter_code
_entity_poly.pdbx_strand_id
1 'polypeptide(L)'
;MNNKYRMDKPPLTEATIRLYVGGNEVHTASMGDGPVNALDRALRKALTRFYPSLEEMELVDYKVRVLSGEHGTGAKVRVLIESRDHKCSWGTVGVSVNIIEASWQALVDSVNYKLMKDEKDK
;
A
#
# COMPACT_ATOMS: atom_id res chain seq x y z
N MET A 1 14.06 -34.42 -12.68
CA MET A 1 13.48 -33.12 -13.08
C MET A 1 11.98 -33.31 -13.28
N ASN A 2 11.16 -32.91 -12.29
CA ASN A 2 9.76 -32.53 -12.47
C ASN A 2 9.23 -32.01 -11.13
N ASN A 3 9.51 -30.75 -10.83
CA ASN A 3 9.00 -30.07 -9.65
C ASN A 3 7.73 -29.31 -10.08
N LYS A 4 6.62 -30.03 -10.28
CA LYS A 4 5.32 -29.38 -10.31
C LYS A 4 5.09 -28.81 -8.91
N TYR A 5 5.14 -27.49 -8.82
CA TYR A 5 4.91 -26.69 -7.62
C TYR A 5 3.85 -27.31 -6.70
N ARG A 6 4.26 -27.68 -5.48
CA ARG A 6 3.32 -27.98 -4.39
C ARG A 6 2.47 -26.73 -4.15
N MET A 7 1.25 -26.73 -4.67
CA MET A 7 0.22 -25.70 -4.47
C MET A 7 -0.37 -25.72 -3.05
N ASP A 8 0.16 -26.57 -2.16
CA ASP A 8 -0.36 -26.75 -0.79
C ASP A 8 0.04 -25.60 0.16
N LYS A 9 0.93 -24.70 -0.27
CA LYS A 9 1.37 -23.54 0.52
C LYS A 9 1.02 -22.24 -0.20
N PRO A 10 0.46 -21.23 0.49
CA PRO A 10 0.25 -19.91 -0.10
C PRO A 10 1.58 -19.33 -0.62
N PRO A 11 1.55 -18.55 -1.71
CA PRO A 11 2.76 -17.98 -2.29
C PRO A 11 3.41 -17.02 -1.30
N LEU A 12 4.74 -17.13 -1.14
CA LEU A 12 5.50 -16.15 -0.38
C LEU A 12 5.59 -14.87 -1.20
N THR A 13 5.11 -13.75 -0.64
CA THR A 13 5.19 -12.45 -1.30
C THR A 13 6.10 -11.52 -0.54
N GLU A 14 7.08 -10.94 -1.24
CA GLU A 14 7.96 -9.89 -0.75
C GLU A 14 7.80 -8.64 -1.61
N ALA A 15 7.85 -7.47 -0.97
CA ALA A 15 7.93 -6.20 -1.64
C ALA A 15 9.15 -5.43 -1.14
N THR A 16 9.88 -4.84 -2.09
CA THR A 16 11.05 -4.02 -1.84
C THR A 16 10.76 -2.61 -2.33
N ILE A 17 11.03 -1.61 -1.50
CA ILE A 17 10.81 -0.20 -1.83
C ILE A 17 12.06 0.62 -1.59
N ARG A 18 12.22 1.67 -2.39
CA ARG A 18 13.28 2.66 -2.25
C ARG A 18 12.64 4.03 -2.26
N LEU A 19 12.91 4.83 -1.24
CA LEU A 19 12.33 6.17 -1.08
C LEU A 19 13.32 7.12 -0.42
N TYR A 20 13.06 8.42 -0.57
CA TYR A 20 13.86 9.48 0.04
C TYR A 20 13.06 10.18 1.14
N VAL A 21 13.59 10.22 2.37
CA VAL A 21 12.97 10.92 3.51
C VAL A 21 13.96 11.92 4.08
N GLY A 22 13.61 13.21 4.04
CA GLY A 22 14.47 14.27 4.58
C GLY A 22 15.90 14.25 4.03
N GLY A 23 16.07 13.94 2.73
CA GLY A 23 17.38 13.82 2.08
C GLY A 23 18.10 12.48 2.29
N ASN A 24 17.57 11.56 3.10
CA ASN A 24 18.13 10.22 3.29
C ASN A 24 17.46 9.20 2.38
N GLU A 25 18.26 8.40 1.70
CA GLU A 25 17.76 7.25 0.96
C GLU A 25 17.45 6.08 1.91
N VAL A 26 16.26 5.52 1.79
CA VAL A 26 15.80 4.36 2.55
C VAL A 26 15.45 3.26 1.56
N HIS A 27 16.12 2.12 1.69
CA HIS A 27 15.86 0.91 0.92
C HIS A 27 15.46 -0.19 1.88
N THR A 28 14.24 -0.71 1.75
CA THR A 28 13.73 -1.74 2.66
C THR A 28 12.85 -2.74 1.95
N ALA A 29 12.70 -3.91 2.57
CA ALA A 29 11.82 -4.97 2.12
C ALA A 29 10.98 -5.51 3.28
N SER A 30 9.79 -6.02 2.94
CA SER A 30 8.92 -6.74 3.86
C SER A 30 8.19 -7.86 3.14
N MET A 31 7.94 -8.96 3.87
CA MET A 31 7.04 -10.02 3.45
C MET A 31 5.60 -9.68 3.83
N GLY A 32 4.63 -10.29 3.13
CA GLY A 32 3.21 -10.17 3.41
C GLY A 32 2.39 -11.26 2.74
N ASP A 33 1.11 -11.32 3.08
CA ASP A 33 0.17 -12.35 2.58
C ASP A 33 -0.21 -12.14 1.10
N GLY A 34 0.22 -11.03 0.52
CA GLY A 34 0.06 -10.68 -0.88
C GLY A 34 0.86 -9.41 -1.22
N PRO A 35 0.91 -9.01 -2.51
CA PRO A 35 1.80 -7.94 -2.96
C PRO A 35 1.45 -6.59 -2.33
N VAL A 36 0.17 -6.28 -2.18
CA VAL A 36 -0.28 -5.02 -1.57
C VAL A 36 0.03 -4.99 -0.07
N ASN A 37 -0.16 -6.10 0.64
CA ASN A 37 0.18 -6.19 2.07
C ASN A 37 1.70 -6.09 2.29
N ALA A 38 2.50 -6.75 1.45
CA ALA A 38 3.95 -6.64 1.50
C ALA A 38 4.40 -5.18 1.24
N LEU A 39 3.78 -4.49 0.27
CA LEU A 39 4.05 -3.08 -0.02
C LEU A 39 3.71 -2.15 1.15
N ASP A 40 2.52 -2.29 1.75
CA ASP A 40 2.11 -1.50 2.92
C ASP A 40 3.08 -1.69 4.09
N ARG A 41 3.45 -2.94 4.40
CA ARG A 41 4.41 -3.25 5.48
C ARG A 41 5.79 -2.69 5.19
N ALA A 42 6.27 -2.80 3.94
CA ALA A 42 7.55 -2.22 3.53
C ALA A 42 7.53 -0.69 3.66
N LEU A 43 6.43 -0.05 3.24
CA LEU A 43 6.24 1.40 3.31
C LEU A 43 6.26 1.91 4.75
N ARG A 44 5.49 1.27 5.63
CA ARG A 44 5.48 1.58 7.06
C ARG A 44 6.85 1.37 7.67
N LYS A 45 7.50 0.24 7.40
CA LYS A 45 8.86 -0.05 7.88
C LYS A 45 9.88 1.03 7.47
N ALA A 46 9.75 1.59 6.27
CA ALA A 46 10.63 2.66 5.81
C ALA A 46 10.36 4.00 6.50
N LEU A 47 9.09 4.31 6.79
CA LEU A 47 8.66 5.63 7.26
C LEU A 47 8.55 5.77 8.78
N THR A 48 8.23 4.69 9.50
CA THR A 48 8.00 4.71 10.96
C THR A 48 9.19 5.28 11.75
N ARG A 49 10.43 5.06 11.28
CA ARG A 49 11.62 5.66 11.91
C ARG A 49 11.61 7.19 11.89
N PHE A 50 11.02 7.79 10.87
CA PHE A 50 10.95 9.25 10.68
C PHE A 50 9.64 9.82 11.20
N TYR A 51 8.56 9.05 11.13
CA TYR A 51 7.21 9.42 11.54
C TYR A 51 6.59 8.33 12.43
N PRO A 52 6.90 8.31 13.75
CA PRO A 52 6.40 7.28 14.67
C PRO A 52 4.87 7.22 14.77
N SER A 53 4.17 8.33 14.50
CA SER A 53 2.70 8.37 14.48
C SER A 53 2.05 7.45 13.44
N LEU A 54 2.81 6.96 12.45
CA LEU A 54 2.34 5.97 11.49
C LEU A 54 2.13 4.57 12.10
N GLU A 55 2.64 4.30 13.31
CA GLU A 55 2.36 3.05 14.04
C GLU A 55 0.89 2.96 14.47
N GLU A 56 0.25 4.11 14.72
CA GLU A 56 -1.17 4.19 15.12
C GLU A 56 -2.14 4.06 13.94
N MET A 57 -1.65 4.20 12.72
CA MET A 57 -2.44 4.13 11.50
C MET A 57 -2.64 2.66 11.09
N GLU A 58 -3.86 2.27 10.74
CA GLU A 58 -4.16 0.94 10.20
C GLU A 58 -5.04 1.04 8.95
N LEU A 59 -4.83 0.12 8.01
CA LEU A 59 -5.68 -0.03 6.84
C LEU A 59 -6.85 -0.95 7.22
N VAL A 60 -8.07 -0.42 7.17
CA VAL A 60 -9.28 -1.12 7.64
C VAL A 60 -10.15 -1.65 6.52
N ASP A 61 -10.02 -1.11 5.32
CA ASP A 61 -10.74 -1.62 4.16
C ASP A 61 -9.95 -1.44 2.86
N TYR A 62 -10.11 -2.41 1.96
CA TYR A 62 -9.45 -2.45 0.66
C TYR A 62 -10.46 -2.94 -0.39
N LYS A 63 -10.88 -2.06 -1.28
CA LYS A 63 -11.89 -2.35 -2.31
C LYS A 63 -11.33 -2.05 -3.70
N VAL A 64 -11.39 -3.05 -4.58
CA VAL A 64 -11.01 -2.89 -5.99
C VAL A 64 -12.26 -2.94 -6.86
N ARG A 65 -12.37 -1.99 -7.78
CA ARG A 65 -13.44 -1.93 -8.79
C ARG A 65 -12.83 -1.77 -10.17
N VAL A 66 -13.17 -2.65 -11.09
CA VAL A 66 -12.85 -2.45 -12.50
C VAL A 66 -13.75 -1.34 -13.03
N LEU A 67 -13.15 -0.26 -13.52
CA LEU A 67 -13.85 0.80 -14.24
C LEU A 67 -14.07 0.28 -15.65
N SER A 68 -15.31 -0.10 -15.94
CA SER A 68 -15.71 -0.67 -17.21
C SER A 68 -15.30 0.19 -18.40
N GLY A 69 -14.58 -0.42 -19.31
CA GLY A 69 -14.29 -0.03 -20.69
C GLY A 69 -14.01 -1.32 -21.46
N GLU A 70 -14.31 -1.38 -22.75
CA GLU A 70 -14.35 -2.59 -23.60
C GLU A 70 -12.99 -3.30 -23.82
N HIS A 71 -12.02 -3.11 -22.93
CA HIS A 71 -10.60 -3.41 -23.16
C HIS A 71 -10.06 -4.63 -22.39
N GLY A 72 -10.90 -5.46 -21.77
CA GLY A 72 -10.47 -6.70 -21.08
C GLY A 72 -9.38 -6.42 -20.02
N THR A 73 -8.18 -7.00 -20.19
CA THR A 73 -7.03 -6.77 -19.29
C THR A 73 -6.47 -5.34 -19.33
N GLY A 74 -6.88 -4.51 -20.29
CA GLY A 74 -6.56 -3.09 -20.37
C GLY A 74 -7.57 -2.19 -19.63
N ALA A 75 -8.56 -2.77 -18.95
CA ALA A 75 -9.51 -1.98 -18.17
C ALA A 75 -8.80 -1.26 -17.01
N LYS A 76 -9.20 -0.01 -16.77
CA LYS A 76 -8.74 0.72 -15.59
C LYS A 76 -9.34 0.09 -14.34
N VAL A 77 -8.56 0.02 -13.28
CA VAL A 77 -9.01 -0.35 -11.94
C VAL A 77 -8.97 0.86 -11.03
N ARG A 78 -9.99 0.99 -10.19
CA ARG A 78 -10.06 1.91 -9.08
C ARG A 78 -9.85 1.12 -7.80
N VAL A 79 -8.85 1.51 -7.01
CA VAL A 79 -8.59 0.97 -5.69
C VAL A 79 -8.98 2.02 -4.67
N LEU A 80 -9.86 1.66 -3.74
CA LEU A 80 -10.25 2.47 -2.61
C LEU A 80 -9.68 1.84 -1.34
N ILE A 81 -8.96 2.65 -0.57
CA ILE A 81 -8.38 2.27 0.71
C ILE A 81 -9.04 3.11 1.79
N GLU A 82 -9.53 2.46 2.83
CA GLU A 82 -9.94 3.15 4.05
C GLU A 82 -8.89 2.88 5.13
N SER A 83 -8.43 3.95 5.74
CA SER A 83 -7.47 3.93 6.83
C SER A 83 -8.06 4.62 8.05
N ARG A 84 -7.60 4.24 9.24
CA ARG A 84 -7.94 4.94 10.47
C ARG A 84 -6.72 5.06 11.37
N ASP A 85 -6.81 6.01 12.28
CA ASP A 85 -5.97 6.08 13.47
C ASP A 85 -6.88 6.22 14.71
N HIS A 86 -6.30 6.57 15.86
CA HIS A 86 -7.07 6.78 17.10
C HIS A 86 -8.02 7.99 17.07
N LYS A 87 -7.87 8.90 16.11
CA LYS A 87 -8.63 10.16 16.05
C LYS A 87 -9.73 10.11 15.00
N CYS A 88 -9.44 9.59 13.81
CA CYS A 88 -10.36 9.62 12.68
C CYS A 88 -10.10 8.52 11.66
N SER A 89 -11.05 8.36 10.73
CA SER A 89 -10.93 7.52 9.55
C SER A 89 -10.95 8.37 8.29
N TRP A 90 -10.22 7.95 7.26
CA TRP A 90 -10.19 8.60 5.96
C TRP A 90 -10.09 7.58 4.83
N GLY A 91 -10.55 7.98 3.64
CA GLY A 91 -10.49 7.17 2.43
C GLY A 91 -9.60 7.81 1.37
N THR A 92 -8.84 6.99 0.65
CA THR A 92 -8.05 7.39 -0.51
C THR A 92 -8.34 6.51 -1.71
N VAL A 93 -8.05 7.03 -2.90
CA VAL A 93 -8.38 6.36 -4.16
C VAL A 93 -7.21 6.46 -5.12
N GLY A 94 -6.81 5.32 -5.66
CA GLY A 94 -5.87 5.23 -6.78
C GLY A 94 -6.56 4.65 -8.02
N VAL A 95 -6.14 5.11 -9.20
CA VAL A 95 -6.73 4.66 -10.48
C VAL A 95 -5.62 4.44 -11.50
N SER A 96 -5.48 3.20 -11.95
CA SER A 96 -4.53 2.82 -13.00
C SER A 96 -5.04 1.60 -13.77
N VAL A 97 -4.48 1.31 -14.94
CA VAL A 97 -4.65 0.01 -15.61
C VAL A 97 -3.93 -1.10 -14.83
N ASN A 98 -2.88 -0.75 -14.08
CA ASN A 98 -2.14 -1.68 -13.23
C ASN A 98 -2.68 -1.64 -11.78
N ILE A 99 -3.16 -2.79 -11.29
CA ILE A 99 -3.70 -2.93 -9.92
C ILE A 99 -2.67 -2.62 -8.83
N ILE A 100 -1.39 -2.94 -9.07
CA ILE A 100 -0.32 -2.65 -8.10
C ILE A 100 -0.06 -1.15 -8.04
N GLU A 101 -0.05 -0.47 -9.18
CA GLU A 101 0.11 0.98 -9.25
C GLU A 101 -1.09 1.71 -8.61
N ALA A 102 -2.31 1.30 -8.93
CA ALA A 102 -3.52 1.88 -8.32
C ALA A 102 -3.52 1.68 -6.79
N SER A 103 -3.06 0.53 -6.32
CA SER A 103 -2.92 0.27 -4.88
C SER A 103 -1.83 1.14 -4.25
N TRP A 104 -0.69 1.30 -4.92
CA TRP A 104 0.41 2.13 -4.46
C TRP A 104 0.01 3.60 -4.33
N GLN A 105 -0.68 4.14 -5.33
CA GLN A 105 -1.22 5.51 -5.29
C GLN A 105 -2.12 5.72 -4.06
N ALA A 106 -3.11 4.84 -3.87
CA ALA A 106 -4.00 4.93 -2.73
C ALA A 106 -3.27 4.81 -1.38
N LEU A 107 -2.28 3.91 -1.27
CA LEU A 107 -1.48 3.73 -0.05
C LEU A 107 -0.66 4.98 0.29
N VAL A 108 0.07 5.51 -0.70
CA VAL A 108 0.90 6.71 -0.51
C VAL A 108 0.04 7.92 -0.15
N ASP A 109 -1.09 8.11 -0.85
CA ASP A 109 -2.02 9.19 -0.52
C ASP A 109 -2.58 9.04 0.90
N SER A 110 -2.84 7.82 1.34
CA SER A 110 -3.35 7.56 2.68
C SER A 110 -2.33 7.93 3.76
N VAL A 111 -1.05 7.58 3.55
CA VAL A 111 0.04 7.94 4.46
C VAL A 111 0.26 9.46 4.46
N ASN A 112 0.29 10.09 3.29
CA ASN A 112 0.43 11.54 3.17
C ASN A 112 -0.70 12.29 3.88
N TYR A 113 -1.95 11.82 3.75
CA TYR A 113 -3.09 12.41 4.43
C TYR A 113 -2.94 12.36 5.95
N LYS A 114 -2.49 11.22 6.50
CA LYS A 114 -2.18 11.07 7.93
C LYS A 114 -1.11 12.05 8.38
N LEU A 115 0.01 12.13 7.67
CA LEU A 115 1.10 13.05 8.02
C LEU A 115 0.68 14.52 7.94
N MET A 116 -0.10 14.90 6.93
CA MET A 116 -0.64 16.26 6.81
C MET A 116 -1.62 16.60 7.95
N LYS A 117 -2.36 15.61 8.47
CA LYS A 117 -3.22 15.80 9.65
C LYS A 117 -2.39 15.97 10.92
N ASP A 118 -1.38 15.14 11.11
CA ASP A 118 -0.48 15.23 12.27
C ASP A 118 0.27 16.57 12.32
N GLU A 119 0.61 17.16 11.16
CA GLU A 119 1.22 18.49 11.09
C GLU A 119 0.26 19.62 11.46
N LYS A 120 -1.04 19.49 11.19
CA LYS A 120 -2.05 20.51 11.54
C LYS A 120 -2.45 20.49 13.01
N ASP A 121 -2.27 19.35 13.66
CA ASP A 121 -2.57 19.16 15.08
C ASP A 121 -1.38 19.57 16.00
N LYS A 122 -0.24 19.98 15.41
CA LYS A 122 0.90 20.60 16.12
C LYS A 122 0.73 22.10 16.25
#